data_AF-A0A0R0LR29-F1
#
_entry.id   AF-A0A0R0LR29-F1
#
_cell.length_a   1.000
_cell.length_b   1.000
_cell.length_c   1.000
_cell.angle_alpha   90.00
_cell.angle_beta   90.00
_cell.angle_gamma   90.00
#
_symmetry.space_group_name_H-M   'P 1'
#
loop_
_entity.id
_entity.type
_entity.pdbx_description
1 polymer ?
#
loop_
_entity_poly.entity_id
_entity_poly.type
_entity_poly.pdbx_seq_one_letter_code
_entity_poly.pdbx_strand_id
1 'polypeptide(L)'
;MPKEKIEKVLIVQKPKTKKELESFLRIVNHHRKFFDNYTACTEDLYDLLKEERSITQWRKVHDEQFQKCKDQIEKYREKIARSQRRFCVRM
;
A
#
# COMPACT_ATOMS: atom_id res chain seq x y z
N MET A 1 -10.31 -6.88 -12.63
CA MET A 1 -9.01 -6.78 -11.92
C MET A 1 -8.74 -8.12 -11.23
N PRO A 2 -7.57 -8.75 -11.38
CA PRO A 2 -7.26 -9.92 -10.56
C PRO A 2 -6.97 -9.44 -9.14
N LYS A 3 -7.87 -9.81 -8.23
CA LYS A 3 -7.85 -9.55 -6.78
C LYS A 3 -6.50 -9.95 -6.14
N GLU A 4 -5.80 -10.88 -6.77
CA GLU A 4 -4.54 -11.49 -6.35
C GLU A 4 -3.39 -10.50 -6.09
N LYS A 5 -3.32 -9.36 -6.79
CA LYS A 5 -2.21 -8.41 -6.58
C LYS A 5 -2.35 -7.60 -5.29
N ILE A 6 -3.58 -7.36 -4.84
CA ILE A 6 -3.85 -6.59 -3.61
C ILE A 6 -3.55 -7.45 -2.37
N GLU A 7 -3.83 -8.75 -2.43
CA GLU A 7 -3.53 -9.69 -1.33
C GLU A 7 -2.04 -9.72 -1.00
N LYS A 8 -1.18 -9.72 -2.02
CA LYS A 8 0.28 -9.66 -1.81
C LYS A 8 0.70 -8.40 -1.04
N VAL A 9 0.06 -7.25 -1.28
CA VAL A 9 0.39 -5.99 -0.59
C VAL A 9 -0.03 -6.01 0.88
N LEU A 10 -1.16 -6.64 1.19
CA LEU A 10 -1.65 -6.79 2.56
C LEU A 10 -0.77 -7.76 3.36
N ILE A 11 -0.32 -8.83 2.72
CA ILE A 11 0.53 -9.88 3.31
C ILE A 11 1.98 -9.41 3.49
N VAL A 12 2.50 -8.53 2.63
CA VAL A 12 3.86 -7.99 2.75
C VAL A 12 4.02 -7.36 4.13
N GLN A 13 4.89 -7.97 4.94
CA GLN A 13 5.32 -7.43 6.22
C GLN A 13 6.30 -6.29 6.00
N LYS A 14 6.61 -5.56 7.08
CA LYS A 14 7.57 -4.44 7.10
C LYS A 14 8.79 -4.73 6.21
N PRO A 15 9.03 -3.96 5.14
CA PRO A 15 10.10 -4.24 4.19
C PRO A 15 11.45 -4.14 4.92
N LYS A 16 12.24 -5.21 4.87
CA LYS A 16 13.58 -5.24 5.48
C LYS A 16 14.67 -4.80 4.50
N THR A 17 14.36 -4.78 3.21
CA THR A 17 15.31 -4.52 2.12
C THR A 17 14.79 -3.43 1.19
N LYS A 18 15.70 -2.66 0.59
CA LYS A 18 15.40 -1.61 -0.39
C LYS A 18 14.51 -2.12 -1.54
N LYS A 19 14.86 -3.27 -2.10
CA LYS A 19 14.09 -3.91 -3.18
C LYS A 19 12.65 -4.26 -2.78
N GLU A 20 12.42 -4.64 -1.52
CA GLU A 20 11.07 -4.92 -1.04
C GLU A 20 10.25 -3.64 -0.89
N LEU A 21 10.87 -2.57 -0.38
CA LEU A 21 10.25 -1.25 -0.29
C LEU A 21 9.92 -0.69 -1.70
N GLU A 22 10.83 -0.82 -2.66
CA GLU A 22 10.57 -0.42 -4.06
C GLU A 22 9.44 -1.21 -4.69
N SER A 23 9.42 -2.53 -4.49
CA SER A 23 8.37 -3.39 -5.02
C SER A 23 7.01 -3.00 -4.43
N PHE A 24 6.97 -2.74 -3.12
CA PHE A 24 5.79 -2.24 -2.44
C PHE A 24 5.33 -0.89 -3.00
N LEU A 25 6.23 0.11 -3.06
CA LEU A 25 5.94 1.44 -3.59
C LEU A 25 5.48 1.40 -5.05
N ARG A 26 6.05 0.52 -5.88
CA ARG A 26 5.62 0.33 -7.27
C ARG A 26 4.16 -0.11 -7.36
N ILE A 27 3.73 -0.99 -6.47
CA ILE A 27 2.34 -1.44 -6.41
C ILE A 27 1.46 -0.30 -5.90
N VAL A 28 1.86 0.36 -4.80
CA VAL A 28 1.13 1.48 -4.21
C VAL A 28 0.95 2.62 -5.24
N ASN A 29 1.97 2.94 -6.02
CA ASN A 29 1.93 3.94 -7.10
C ASN A 29 0.92 3.58 -8.20
N HIS A 30 0.80 2.30 -8.58
CA HIS A 30 -0.25 1.87 -9.50
C HIS A 30 -1.65 2.16 -8.93
N HIS A 31 -1.79 2.11 -7.60
CA HIS A 31 -3.05 2.36 -6.90
C HIS A 31 -3.26 3.82 -6.46
N ARG A 32 -2.39 4.76 -6.87
CA ARG A 32 -2.45 6.19 -6.48
C ARG A 32 -3.84 6.84 -6.66
N LYS A 33 -4.64 6.39 -7.62
CA LYS A 33 -6.00 6.89 -7.90
C LYS A 33 -7.00 6.63 -6.77
N PHE A 34 -6.67 5.75 -5.82
CA PHE A 34 -7.56 5.33 -4.73
C PHE A 34 -7.12 5.82 -3.36
N PHE A 35 -5.97 6.49 -3.27
CA PHE A 35 -5.46 7.05 -2.02
C PHE A 35 -5.80 8.53 -1.94
N ASP A 36 -6.59 8.90 -0.96
CA ASP A 36 -6.67 10.29 -0.51
C ASP A 36 -5.35 10.63 0.20
N ASN A 37 -4.56 11.55 -0.37
CA ASN A 37 -3.25 11.99 0.13
C ASN A 37 -2.12 10.94 0.03
N TYR A 38 -2.01 10.28 -1.13
CA TYR A 38 -0.89 9.39 -1.47
C TYR A 38 0.49 10.00 -1.20
N THR A 39 0.69 11.25 -1.61
CA THR A 39 2.00 11.93 -1.57
C THR A 39 2.51 12.02 -0.13
N ALA A 40 1.68 12.50 0.79
CA ALA A 40 2.02 12.65 2.20
C ALA A 40 2.35 11.32 2.92
N CYS A 41 1.82 10.18 2.45
CA CYS A 41 2.13 8.87 3.03
C CYS A 41 3.36 8.22 2.39
N THR A 42 3.67 8.57 1.15
CA THR A 42 4.73 7.92 0.37
C THR A 42 6.01 8.74 0.33
N GLU A 43 5.95 10.06 0.55
CA GLU A 43 7.13 10.94 0.57
C GLU A 43 8.20 10.45 1.54
N ASP A 44 7.84 10.20 2.80
CA ASP A 44 8.77 9.66 3.79
C ASP A 44 9.29 8.25 3.45
N LEU A 45 8.49 7.44 2.76
CA LEU A 45 8.93 6.12 2.27
C LEU A 45 9.86 6.23 1.06
N TYR A 46 9.66 7.23 0.20
CA TYR A 46 10.55 7.53 -0.91
C TYR A 46 11.85 8.17 -0.43
N ASP A 47 11.81 8.92 0.67
CA ASP A 47 13.00 9.48 1.30
C ASP A 47 13.92 8.36 1.83
N LEU A 48 13.34 7.37 2.51
CA LEU A 48 14.03 6.12 2.91
C LEU A 48 14.64 5.35 1.73
N LEU A 49 14.15 5.56 0.51
CA LEU A 49 14.63 4.88 -0.69
C LEU A 49 15.85 5.58 -1.32
N LYS A 50 15.93 6.90 -1.19
CA LYS A 50 17.02 7.72 -1.77
C LYS A 50 18.36 7.36 -1.17
N GLU A 51 18.41 7.19 0.14
CA GLU A 51 19.60 6.80 0.86
C GLU A 51 19.56 5.30 1.16
N GLU A 52 20.41 4.51 0.51
CA GLU A 52 20.47 3.06 0.70
C GLU A 52 20.72 2.61 2.15
N ARG A 53 21.34 3.48 2.97
CA ARG A 53 21.57 3.29 4.40
C ARG A 53 20.40 3.73 5.29
N SER A 54 19.37 4.37 4.76
CA SER A 54 18.28 4.92 5.58
C SER A 54 17.23 3.88 5.98
N ILE A 55 17.21 2.71 5.33
CA ILE A 55 16.32 1.61 5.74
C ILE A 55 16.63 1.07 7.14
N THR A 56 17.89 1.16 7.61
CA THR A 56 18.24 0.83 8.99
C THR A 56 17.77 1.91 9.98
N GLN A 57 17.46 3.12 9.50
CA GLN A 57 16.91 4.22 10.29
C GLN A 57 15.37 4.23 10.29
N TRP A 58 14.72 3.07 10.21
CA TRP A 58 13.27 2.98 10.27
C TRP A 58 12.72 3.48 11.62
N ARG A 59 12.13 4.68 11.63
CA ARG A 59 11.45 5.31 12.76
C ARG A 59 9.97 4.96 12.82
N LYS A 60 9.32 5.35 13.93
CA LYS A 60 7.87 5.19 14.15
C LYS A 60 7.02 5.91 13.09
N VAL A 61 7.50 7.06 12.60
CA VAL A 61 6.82 7.86 11.57
C VAL A 61 6.55 7.04 10.30
N HIS A 62 7.55 6.29 9.83
CA HIS A 62 7.44 5.43 8.66
C HIS A 62 6.51 4.23 8.89
N ASP A 63 6.45 3.73 10.12
CA ASP A 63 5.52 2.66 10.52
C ASP A 63 4.06 3.15 10.46
N GLU A 64 3.80 4.34 11.01
CA GLU A 64 2.49 4.98 10.96
C GLU A 64 2.04 5.25 9.52
N GLN A 65 2.94 5.71 8.66
CA GLN A 65 2.65 5.95 7.24
C GLN A 65 2.43 4.67 6.45
N PHE A 66 3.22 3.64 6.72
CA PHE A 66 3.02 2.32 6.14
C PHE A 66 1.67 1.72 6.55
N GLN A 67 1.28 1.88 7.82
CA GLN A 67 -0.01 1.43 8.31
C GLN A 67 -1.17 2.21 7.68
N LYS A 68 -1.05 3.53 7.52
CA LYS A 68 -2.02 4.36 6.80
C LYS A 68 -2.19 3.89 5.36
N CYS A 69 -1.11 3.61 4.64
CA CYS A 69 -1.17 3.04 3.29
C CYS A 69 -1.94 1.71 3.26
N LYS A 70 -1.68 0.81 4.21
CA LYS A 70 -2.41 -0.47 4.30
C LYS A 70 -3.92 -0.28 4.57
N ASP A 71 -4.27 0.59 5.51
CA ASP A 71 -5.66 0.92 5.85
C ASP A 71 -6.44 1.44 4.63
N GLN A 72 -5.84 2.33 3.82
CA GLN A 72 -6.47 2.84 2.61
C GLN A 72 -6.70 1.74 1.55
N ILE A 73 -5.75 0.83 1.40
CA ILE A 73 -5.87 -0.33 0.50
C ILE A 73 -6.98 -1.27 0.99
N GLU A 74 -7.07 -1.51 2.29
CA GLU A 74 -8.12 -2.33 2.90
C GLU A 74 -9.51 -1.73 2.67
N LYS A 75 -9.67 -0.43 2.90
CA LYS A 75 -10.91 0.31 2.59
C LYS A 75 -11.29 0.20 1.12
N TYR A 76 -10.32 0.25 0.21
CA TYR A 76 -10.58 0.05 -1.22
C TYR A 76 -11.02 -1.39 -1.54
N ARG A 77 -10.38 -2.40 -0.94
CA ARG A 77 -10.80 -3.82 -1.04
C ARG A 77 -12.26 -3.98 -0.62
N GLU A 78 -12.64 -3.40 0.51
CA GLU A 78 -14.02 -3.43 0.98
C GLU A 78 -14.99 -2.78 -0.01
N LYS A 79 -14.64 -1.61 -0.58
CA LYS A 79 -15.48 -0.94 -1.58
C LYS A 79 -15.71 -1.83 -2.82
N ILE A 80 -14.68 -2.50 -3.33
CA ILE A 80 -14.82 -3.44 -4.45
C ILE A 80 -15.71 -4.62 -4.05
N ALA A 81 -15.49 -5.21 -2.88
CA ALA A 81 -16.26 -6.36 -2.40
C ALA A 81 -17.76 -6.03 -2.25
N ARG A 82 -18.08 -4.84 -1.73
CA ARG A 82 -19.46 -4.34 -1.63
C ARG A 82 -20.09 -4.11 -3.02
N SER A 83 -19.32 -3.63 -3.99
CA SER A 83 -19.78 -3.45 -5.37
C SER A 83 -20.05 -4.77 -6.09
N GLN A 84 -19.28 -5.83 -5.82
CA GLN A 84 -19.52 -7.16 -6.39
C GLN A 84 -20.71 -7.88 -5.73
N ARG A 85 -20.94 -7.70 -4.43
CA ARG A 85 -22.11 -8.29 -3.74
C ARG A 85 -23.46 -7.78 -4.25
N ARG A 86 -23.52 -6.55 -4.79
CA ARG A 86 -24.73 -6.00 -5.42
C ARG A 86 -25.05 -6.60 -6.79
N PHE A 87 -24.11 -7.27 -7.45
CA PHE A 87 -24.30 -7.80 -8.80
C PHE A 87 -24.70 -9.28 -8.85
N CYS A 88 -24.68 -10.01 -7.72
CA CYS A 88 -25.15 -11.40 -7.65
C CYS A 88 -26.61 -11.57 -7.16
N VAL A 89 -27.41 -10.49 -7.16
CA VAL A 89 -28.85 -10.57 -6.86
C VAL A 89 -29.66 -10.02 -8.03
N ARG A 90 -29.52 -10.64 -9.21
CA ARG A 90 -30.55 -10.66 -10.24
C ARG A 90 -30.43 -12.02 -10.95
N MET A 91 -31.52 -12.77 -10.90
CA MET A 91 -31.74 -14.11 -11.46
C MET A 91 -31.22 -14.28 -12.89
#